data_AF-A0A1Q7C403-F1
#
_entry.id   AF-A0A1Q7C403-F1
#
_cell.length_a   1.000
_cell.length_b   1.000
_cell.length_c   1.000
_cell.angle_alpha   90.00
_cell.angle_beta   90.00
_cell.angle_gamma   90.00
#
_symmetry.space_group_name_H-M   'P 1'
#
loop_
_entity.id
_entity.type
_entity.pdbx_description
1 polymer ?
#
loop_
_entity_poly.entity_id
_entity_poly.type
_entity_poly.pdbx_seq_one_letter_code
_entity_poly.pdbx_strand_id
1 'polypeptide(L)'
;MTEAAFTETSAEPRTEQVPYAHLSIELGHLYMEDYEAGIDGLREHFRRVAPWARAAHQVYADTSGVRTVRVSTCFLVDDYFGPFGSPRTIVPELVQAAEEAGLHIDYLARESGCATADGVDLARLVESRLVPEPTPRTTGFRPPVTDTGWLCNGQRSPAAGTSEAMGEVLAWRPPAENAANRHSIFLDVELWDEKNGRTWSCPFLASVWQLLRLGMLRHFGRRVAVPQPWPDEPPEGWHELPAVTRLSDSAAPFCAYRTFSVLATRFLPIEHAVRNILSQVTVEEPVAKQALERSGAEGVYLPPELVDRVEYAFINPGALSP
;
A
#
# COMPACT_ATOMS: atom_id res chain seq x y z
N MET A 1 -52.72 -4.49 1.97
CA MET A 1 -52.11 -3.67 3.04
C MET A 1 -50.62 -3.66 2.77
N THR A 2 -50.13 -2.56 2.20
CA THR A 2 -48.70 -2.30 2.02
C THR A 2 -48.17 -1.79 3.35
N GLU A 3 -47.31 -2.58 3.98
CA GLU A 3 -46.66 -2.24 5.24
C GLU A 3 -45.70 -1.07 4.97
N ALA A 4 -46.02 0.11 5.50
CA ALA A 4 -45.16 1.27 5.39
C ALA A 4 -43.96 1.08 6.32
N ALA A 5 -42.82 0.67 5.78
CA ALA A 5 -41.56 0.65 6.50
C ALA A 5 -41.12 2.09 6.79
N PHE A 6 -41.11 2.47 8.06
CA PHE A 6 -40.54 3.74 8.51
C PHE A 6 -39.01 3.61 8.51
N THR A 7 -38.34 4.32 7.62
CA THR A 7 -36.88 4.48 7.62
C THR A 7 -36.54 5.90 8.06
N GLU A 8 -35.87 6.02 9.21
CA GLU A 8 -35.38 7.30 9.70
C GLU A 8 -34.16 7.73 8.85
N THR A 9 -34.29 8.81 8.09
CA THR A 9 -33.24 9.30 7.15
C THR A 9 -31.92 9.70 7.86
N SER A 10 -31.95 9.89 9.18
CA SER A 10 -30.77 10.13 10.04
C SER A 10 -29.96 8.86 10.35
N ALA A 11 -30.53 7.67 10.10
CA ALA A 11 -29.96 6.37 10.46
C ALA A 11 -29.25 5.64 9.31
N GLU A 12 -29.14 6.25 8.13
CA GLU A 12 -28.25 5.75 7.08
C GLU A 12 -26.80 6.12 7.42
N PRO A 13 -25.92 5.16 7.77
CA PRO A 13 -24.51 5.46 8.00
C PRO A 13 -23.89 6.02 6.72
N ARG A 14 -23.59 7.33 6.71
CA ARG A 14 -22.99 8.00 5.56
C ARG A 14 -21.48 7.72 5.55
N THR A 15 -21.01 7.06 4.51
CA THR A 15 -19.57 6.91 4.24
C THR A 15 -18.98 8.26 3.86
N GLU A 16 -18.01 8.76 4.63
CA GLU A 16 -17.30 10.00 4.37
C GLU A 16 -16.54 9.96 3.04
N GLN A 17 -16.63 11.03 2.27
CA GLN A 17 -15.88 11.21 1.03
C GLN A 17 -14.43 11.65 1.32
N VAL A 18 -13.50 11.25 0.45
CA VAL A 18 -12.12 11.76 0.44
C VAL A 18 -11.86 12.57 -0.84
N PRO A 19 -11.05 13.64 -0.77
CA PRO A 19 -10.56 14.33 -1.96
C PRO A 19 -9.60 13.44 -2.76
N TYR A 20 -9.65 13.53 -4.09
CA TYR A 20 -8.82 12.73 -5.00
C TYR A 20 -7.90 13.59 -5.89
N ALA A 21 -6.61 13.29 -5.84
CA ALA A 21 -5.68 13.53 -6.92
C ALA A 21 -5.91 12.51 -8.04
N HIS A 22 -5.33 12.75 -9.22
CA HIS A 22 -5.39 11.79 -10.31
C HIS A 22 -4.33 10.69 -10.14
N LEU A 23 -3.15 11.08 -9.67
CA LEU A 23 -2.00 10.20 -9.46
C LEU A 23 -1.33 10.53 -8.12
N SER A 24 -0.98 9.52 -7.35
CA SER A 24 -0.06 9.63 -6.22
C SER A 24 1.28 9.02 -6.63
N ILE A 25 2.40 9.73 -6.43
CA ILE A 25 3.74 9.25 -6.75
C ILE A 25 4.55 9.08 -5.47
N GLU A 26 5.02 7.86 -5.21
CA GLU A 26 5.95 7.57 -4.12
C GLU A 26 7.38 7.71 -4.64
N LEU A 27 8.11 8.64 -4.03
CA LEU A 27 9.47 9.01 -4.42
C LEU A 27 10.54 8.15 -3.74
N GLY A 28 10.13 7.28 -2.83
CA GLY A 28 11.03 6.36 -2.15
C GLY A 28 10.43 5.86 -0.84
N HIS A 29 11.08 4.81 -0.35
CA HIS A 29 10.89 4.24 0.96
C HIS A 29 12.26 4.26 1.65
N LEU A 30 12.39 5.01 2.74
CA LEU A 30 13.63 5.12 3.48
C LEU A 30 13.71 4.03 4.53
N TYR A 31 14.65 3.12 4.33
CA TYR A 31 15.09 2.17 5.34
C TYR A 31 16.31 2.72 6.07
N MET A 32 16.57 2.19 7.26
CA MET A 32 17.75 2.56 8.04
C MET A 32 19.05 2.42 7.23
N GLU A 33 19.18 1.35 6.46
CA GLU A 33 20.36 1.09 5.63
C GLU A 33 20.55 2.12 4.52
N ASP A 34 19.46 2.72 4.02
CA ASP A 34 19.55 3.77 3.01
C ASP A 34 19.98 5.13 3.63
N TYR A 35 19.73 5.32 4.94
CA TYR A 35 20.20 6.51 5.68
C TYR A 35 21.67 6.42 6.12
N GLU A 36 22.28 5.23 6.19
CA GLU A 36 23.70 5.07 6.56
C GLU A 36 24.64 5.86 5.63
N ALA A 37 24.25 6.07 4.38
CA ALA A 37 24.96 6.90 3.41
C ALA A 37 24.78 8.43 3.63
N GLY A 38 23.96 8.82 4.62
CA GLY A 38 23.66 10.20 4.97
C GLY A 38 22.93 10.98 3.88
N ILE A 39 22.95 12.31 4.03
CA ILE A 39 22.26 13.24 3.11
C ILE A 39 22.71 13.13 1.66
N ASP A 40 23.97 12.78 1.41
CA ASP A 40 24.48 12.61 0.04
C ASP A 40 23.89 11.36 -0.64
N GLY A 41 23.63 10.30 0.14
CA GLY A 41 22.85 9.15 -0.32
C GLY A 41 21.43 9.52 -0.73
N LEU A 42 20.75 10.36 0.07
CA LEU A 42 19.41 10.87 -0.24
C LEU A 42 19.39 11.73 -1.50
N ARG A 43 20.36 12.63 -1.68
CA ARG A 43 20.50 13.46 -2.89
C ARG A 43 20.65 12.60 -4.14
N GLU A 44 21.51 11.60 -4.08
CA GLU A 44 21.75 10.69 -5.20
C GLU A 44 20.52 9.80 -5.47
N HIS A 45 19.82 9.35 -4.43
CA HIS A 45 18.52 8.68 -4.57
C HIS A 45 17.52 9.54 -5.35
N PHE A 46 17.29 10.78 -4.95
CA PHE A 46 16.34 11.65 -5.63
C PHE A 46 16.75 12.00 -7.06
N ARG A 47 18.05 12.18 -7.33
CA ARG A 47 18.54 12.33 -8.71
C ARG A 47 18.16 11.17 -9.61
N ARG A 48 18.22 9.93 -9.11
CA ARG A 48 17.83 8.72 -9.85
C ARG A 48 16.32 8.56 -9.98
N VAL A 49 15.56 8.94 -8.95
CA VAL A 49 14.09 8.86 -8.95
C VAL A 49 13.45 9.90 -9.87
N ALA A 50 14.03 11.10 -9.96
CA ALA A 50 13.39 12.23 -10.62
C ALA A 50 12.98 12.00 -12.09
N PRO A 51 13.79 11.33 -12.95
CA PRO A 51 13.37 10.99 -14.30
C PRO A 51 12.10 10.11 -14.35
N TRP A 52 11.96 9.17 -13.42
CA TRP A 52 10.82 8.23 -13.39
C TRP A 52 9.56 8.90 -12.86
N ALA A 53 9.68 9.73 -11.82
CA ALA A 53 8.55 10.54 -11.33
C ALA A 53 8.02 11.48 -12.43
N ARG A 54 8.91 12.14 -13.17
CA ARG A 54 8.53 12.96 -14.34
C ARG A 54 7.87 12.15 -15.45
N ALA A 55 8.42 10.97 -15.76
CA ALA A 55 7.85 10.09 -16.77
C ALA A 55 6.43 9.63 -16.39
N ALA A 56 6.21 9.22 -15.14
CA ALA A 56 4.88 8.82 -14.65
C ALA A 56 3.87 9.97 -14.74
N HIS A 57 4.26 11.17 -14.31
CA HIS A 57 3.42 12.36 -14.47
C HIS A 57 3.07 12.60 -15.95
N GLN A 58 4.06 12.58 -16.85
CA GLN A 58 3.86 12.84 -18.27
C GLN A 58 2.96 11.79 -18.93
N VAL A 59 3.22 10.50 -18.70
CA VAL A 59 2.41 9.39 -19.23
C VAL A 59 0.96 9.52 -18.77
N TYR A 60 0.73 9.84 -17.49
CA TYR A 60 -0.62 10.05 -16.99
C TYR A 60 -1.29 11.27 -17.65
N ALA A 61 -0.56 12.39 -17.78
CA ALA A 61 -1.07 13.59 -18.44
C ALA A 61 -1.49 13.34 -19.89
N ASP A 62 -0.70 12.57 -20.64
CA ASP A 62 -0.95 12.28 -22.05
C ASP A 62 -2.12 11.31 -22.27
N THR A 63 -2.38 10.42 -21.30
CA THR A 63 -3.36 9.33 -21.46
C THR A 63 -4.69 9.54 -20.75
N SER A 64 -4.75 10.41 -19.74
CA SER A 64 -5.94 10.59 -18.91
C SER A 64 -7.02 11.49 -19.52
N GLY A 65 -6.70 12.27 -20.55
CA GLY A 65 -7.63 13.21 -21.18
C GLY A 65 -8.00 14.42 -20.31
N VAL A 66 -7.39 14.57 -19.13
CA VAL A 66 -7.64 15.71 -18.22
C VAL A 66 -6.75 16.90 -18.59
N ARG A 67 -7.31 18.11 -18.53
CA ARG A 67 -6.57 19.35 -18.88
C ARG A 67 -5.43 19.67 -17.93
N THR A 68 -5.58 19.34 -16.65
CA THR A 68 -4.57 19.61 -15.61
C THR A 68 -4.52 18.44 -14.66
N VAL A 69 -3.39 17.73 -14.65
CA VAL A 69 -3.22 16.58 -13.77
C VAL A 69 -2.94 17.05 -12.34
N ARG A 70 -3.73 16.59 -11.38
CA ARG A 70 -3.43 16.74 -9.96
C ARG A 70 -2.59 15.56 -9.53
N VAL A 71 -1.35 15.82 -9.13
CA VAL A 71 -0.43 14.80 -8.64
C VAL A 71 -0.04 15.13 -7.21
N SER A 72 -0.16 14.15 -6.32
CA SER A 72 0.42 14.21 -4.99
C SER A 72 1.71 13.39 -4.96
N THR A 73 2.73 13.86 -4.26
CA THR A 73 3.94 13.07 -4.01
C THR A 73 4.03 12.64 -2.57
N CYS A 74 4.58 11.46 -2.33
CA CYS A 74 4.77 10.94 -0.98
C CYS A 74 6.12 10.27 -0.81
N PHE A 75 6.53 10.18 0.45
CA PHE A 75 7.72 9.47 0.86
C PHE A 75 7.39 8.68 2.12
N LEU A 76 7.69 7.37 2.12
CA LEU A 76 7.43 6.49 3.25
C LEU A 76 8.72 6.33 4.07
N VAL A 77 8.59 6.41 5.38
CA VAL A 77 9.68 6.12 6.32
C VAL A 77 9.33 4.88 7.12
N ASP A 78 10.24 3.91 7.09
CA ASP A 78 10.22 2.77 7.99
C ASP A 78 10.68 3.24 9.38
N ASP A 79 9.71 3.43 10.28
CA ASP A 79 9.94 3.77 11.68
C ASP A 79 9.79 2.55 12.62
N TYR A 80 9.71 1.34 12.05
CA TYR A 80 9.65 0.07 12.79
C TYR A 80 11.03 -0.43 13.21
N PHE A 81 12.02 -0.34 12.32
CA PHE A 81 13.29 -1.09 12.49
C PHE A 81 14.46 -0.31 13.10
N GLY A 82 14.21 0.86 13.69
CA GLY A 82 15.15 1.55 14.58
C GLY A 82 15.11 3.07 14.42
N PRO A 83 15.14 3.86 15.51
CA PRO A 83 15.16 5.31 15.39
C PRO A 83 16.50 5.75 14.80
N PHE A 84 16.50 6.18 13.54
CA PHE A 84 17.62 6.92 12.95
C PHE A 84 17.32 8.41 13.09
N GLY A 85 18.20 9.11 13.82
CA GLY A 85 18.09 10.54 14.11
C GLY A 85 16.72 11.00 14.62
N SER A 86 16.51 12.31 14.55
CA SER A 86 15.25 12.97 14.91
C SER A 86 14.52 13.42 13.64
N PRO A 87 13.20 13.23 13.51
CA PRO A 87 12.44 13.74 12.37
C PRO A 87 12.57 15.26 12.22
N ARG A 88 12.80 15.97 13.33
CA ARG A 88 13.10 17.40 13.35
C ARG A 88 14.29 17.79 12.46
N THR A 89 15.30 16.93 12.39
CA THR A 89 16.51 17.16 11.58
C THR A 89 16.38 16.53 10.20
N ILE A 90 15.91 15.27 10.15
CA ILE A 90 15.94 14.46 8.94
C ILE A 90 14.90 14.92 7.92
N VAL A 91 13.69 15.27 8.34
CA VAL A 91 12.62 15.64 7.39
C VAL A 91 12.97 16.91 6.61
N PRO A 92 13.49 18.00 7.23
CA PRO A 92 13.99 19.15 6.47
C PRO A 92 15.10 18.78 5.48
N GLU A 93 16.06 17.95 5.86
CA GLU A 93 17.14 17.50 4.98
C GLU A 93 16.61 16.67 3.79
N LEU A 94 15.66 15.78 4.05
CA LEU A 94 14.99 14.97 3.04
C LEU A 94 14.25 15.85 2.02
N VAL A 95 13.48 16.83 2.49
CA VAL A 95 12.76 17.80 1.63
C VAL A 95 13.75 18.59 0.79
N GLN A 96 14.81 19.11 1.41
CA GLN A 96 15.84 19.86 0.70
C GLN A 96 16.51 19.01 -0.39
N ALA A 97 16.87 17.75 -0.10
CA ALA A 97 17.49 16.86 -1.08
C ALA A 97 16.56 16.54 -2.26
N ALA A 98 15.25 16.42 -2.03
CA ALA A 98 14.27 16.25 -3.09
C ALA A 98 14.19 17.51 -3.97
N GLU A 99 14.13 18.70 -3.36
CA GLU A 99 14.08 19.98 -4.08
C GLU A 99 15.31 20.20 -4.96
N GLU A 100 16.51 19.87 -4.45
CA GLU A 100 17.77 19.92 -5.22
C GLU A 100 17.75 19.03 -6.47
N ALA A 101 16.93 17.97 -6.49
CA ALA A 101 16.71 17.10 -7.65
C ALA A 101 15.51 17.51 -8.52
N GLY A 102 14.83 18.61 -8.19
CA GLY A 102 13.63 19.09 -8.86
C GLY A 102 12.38 18.26 -8.55
N LEU A 103 12.32 17.68 -7.35
CA LEU A 103 11.17 16.98 -6.81
C LEU A 103 10.60 17.76 -5.61
N HIS A 104 9.32 17.55 -5.32
CA HIS A 104 8.68 18.03 -4.10
C HIS A 104 8.09 16.83 -3.37
N ILE A 105 8.08 16.86 -2.04
CA ILE A 105 7.43 15.85 -1.21
C ILE A 105 6.21 16.51 -0.56
N ASP A 106 5.00 16.14 -1.00
CA ASP A 106 3.76 16.68 -0.43
C ASP A 106 3.41 16.00 0.90
N TYR A 107 3.69 14.70 1.01
CA TYR A 107 3.31 13.87 2.14
C TYR A 107 4.46 12.99 2.64
N LEU A 108 4.67 12.97 3.94
CA LEU A 108 5.51 12.00 4.64
C LEU A 108 4.62 11.00 5.36
N ALA A 109 4.81 9.70 5.13
CA ALA A 109 4.08 8.66 5.83
C ALA A 109 5.01 7.80 6.68
N ARG A 110 4.49 7.31 7.80
CA ARG A 110 5.17 6.35 8.67
C ARG A 110 4.67 4.94 8.37
N GLU A 111 5.58 3.96 8.29
CA GLU A 111 5.18 2.56 8.11
C GLU A 111 4.35 2.06 9.29
N SER A 112 4.67 2.45 10.53
CA SER A 112 3.82 2.18 11.70
C SER A 112 2.42 2.81 11.60
N GLY A 113 2.30 3.91 10.85
CA GLY A 113 1.02 4.52 10.48
C GLY A 113 0.13 3.62 9.62
N CYS A 114 0.70 2.63 8.93
CA CYS A 114 -0.04 1.61 8.18
C CYS A 114 -0.56 0.48 9.08
N ALA A 115 0.03 0.29 10.27
CA ALA A 115 -0.52 -0.60 11.27
C ALA A 115 -1.66 0.06 12.07
N THR A 116 -1.45 1.30 12.51
CA THR A 116 -2.42 2.04 13.32
C THR A 116 -2.39 3.53 13.00
N ALA A 117 -3.57 4.13 12.76
CA ALA A 117 -3.72 5.57 12.59
C ALA A 117 -5.07 6.05 13.13
N ASP A 118 -5.12 7.28 13.65
CA ASP A 118 -6.35 7.92 14.15
C ASP A 118 -7.14 7.08 15.17
N GLY A 119 -6.42 6.28 15.99
CA GLY A 119 -7.01 5.36 16.96
C GLY A 119 -7.65 4.11 16.34
N VAL A 120 -7.37 3.81 15.07
CA VAL A 120 -7.86 2.65 14.33
C VAL A 120 -6.72 1.70 14.03
N ASP A 121 -6.92 0.41 14.33
CA ASP A 121 -6.03 -0.67 13.90
C ASP A 121 -6.27 -0.96 12.41
N LEU A 122 -5.51 -0.29 11.55
CA LEU A 122 -5.67 -0.36 10.09
C LEU A 122 -5.26 -1.71 9.54
N ALA A 123 -4.21 -2.30 10.10
CA ALA A 123 -3.76 -3.63 9.69
C ALA A 123 -4.82 -4.70 9.99
N ARG A 124 -5.45 -4.68 11.18
CA ARG A 124 -6.60 -5.55 11.49
C ARG A 124 -7.81 -5.24 10.62
N LEU A 125 -8.08 -3.95 10.34
CA LEU A 125 -9.16 -3.55 9.46
C LEU A 125 -9.01 -4.18 8.07
N VAL A 126 -7.80 -4.16 7.50
CA VAL A 126 -7.51 -4.78 6.20
C VAL A 126 -7.48 -6.30 6.29
N GLU A 127 -6.92 -6.89 7.35
CA GLU A 127 -6.93 -8.34 7.57
C GLU A 127 -8.36 -8.89 7.56
N SER A 128 -9.29 -8.20 8.23
CA SER A 128 -10.70 -8.61 8.29
C SER A 128 -11.43 -8.57 6.95
N ARG A 129 -10.83 -7.95 5.93
CA ARG A 129 -11.35 -7.80 4.57
C ARG A 129 -10.67 -8.72 3.56
N LEU A 130 -9.72 -9.54 4.01
CA LEU A 130 -9.12 -10.55 3.18
C LEU A 130 -10.14 -11.64 2.89
N VAL A 131 -10.34 -11.92 1.61
CA VAL A 131 -11.15 -13.02 1.11
C VAL A 131 -10.21 -13.98 0.40
N PRO A 132 -9.69 -15.00 1.11
CA PRO A 132 -8.74 -15.92 0.53
C PRO A 132 -9.36 -16.64 -0.65
N GLU A 133 -8.67 -16.68 -1.78
CA GLU A 133 -9.18 -17.39 -2.95
C GLU A 133 -9.21 -18.91 -2.67
N PRO A 134 -10.39 -19.54 -2.67
CA PRO A 134 -10.47 -20.98 -2.41
C PRO A 134 -9.87 -21.75 -3.58
N THR A 135 -8.90 -22.62 -3.30
CA THR A 135 -8.41 -23.55 -4.31
C THR A 135 -9.56 -24.43 -4.82
N PRO A 136 -9.81 -24.51 -6.14
CA PRO A 136 -10.90 -25.30 -6.69
C PRO A 136 -10.86 -26.75 -6.22
N ARG A 137 -12.03 -27.30 -5.85
CA ARG A 137 -12.22 -28.70 -5.41
C ARG A 137 -11.41 -29.10 -4.16
N THR A 138 -11.09 -28.15 -3.29
CA THR A 138 -10.51 -28.44 -1.97
C THR A 138 -11.56 -28.31 -0.87
N THR A 139 -11.36 -29.03 0.24
CA THR A 139 -12.25 -29.02 1.42
C THR A 139 -11.81 -28.03 2.50
N GLY A 140 -10.93 -27.07 2.19
CA GLY A 140 -10.31 -26.19 3.19
C GLY A 140 -9.17 -26.87 3.96
N PHE A 141 -8.25 -27.55 3.27
CA PHE A 141 -7.08 -28.19 3.89
C PHE A 141 -6.17 -27.19 4.65
N ARG A 142 -6.22 -25.90 4.26
CA ARG A 142 -5.49 -24.84 4.94
C ARG A 142 -6.38 -24.18 6.01
N PRO A 143 -5.87 -23.94 7.22
CA PRO A 143 -6.59 -23.10 8.18
C PRO A 143 -6.78 -21.67 7.63
N PRO A 144 -7.79 -20.93 8.12
CA PRO A 144 -8.03 -19.54 7.71
C PRO A 144 -6.78 -18.65 7.79
N VAL A 145 -6.72 -17.64 6.92
CA VAL A 145 -5.62 -16.66 6.90
C VAL A 145 -5.52 -15.91 8.23
N THR A 146 -6.67 -15.62 8.86
CA THR A 146 -6.77 -14.97 10.18
C THR A 146 -6.15 -15.79 11.31
N ASP A 147 -6.02 -17.11 11.13
CA ASP A 147 -5.51 -18.02 12.15
C ASP A 147 -4.02 -18.30 11.96
N THR A 148 -3.55 -18.26 10.71
CA THR A 148 -2.18 -18.64 10.36
C THR A 148 -1.28 -17.45 10.10
N GLY A 149 -1.83 -16.35 9.60
CA GLY A 149 -1.05 -15.23 9.11
C GLY A 149 -0.40 -15.47 7.77
N TRP A 150 -0.86 -16.46 7.00
CA TRP A 150 -0.31 -16.75 5.68
C TRP A 150 -1.38 -16.71 4.59
N LEU A 151 -1.16 -15.88 3.57
CA LEU A 151 -2.01 -15.74 2.40
C LEU A 151 -1.38 -16.46 1.19
N CYS A 152 -2.14 -17.33 0.52
CA CYS A 152 -1.69 -18.03 -0.70
C CYS A 152 -2.49 -17.58 -1.92
N ASN A 153 -1.89 -17.74 -3.10
CA ASN A 153 -2.57 -17.58 -4.39
C ASN A 153 -2.91 -18.90 -5.09
N GLY A 154 -2.85 -20.03 -4.38
CA GLY A 154 -3.17 -21.32 -4.95
C GLY A 154 -2.76 -22.53 -4.11
N GLN A 155 -2.40 -23.61 -4.79
CA GLN A 155 -2.06 -24.90 -4.22
C GLN A 155 -0.55 -25.15 -4.21
N ARG A 156 0.00 -25.39 -3.02
CA ARG A 156 1.40 -25.79 -2.85
C ARG A 156 1.63 -27.21 -3.39
N SER A 157 2.85 -27.49 -3.85
CA SER A 157 3.31 -28.86 -4.06
C SER A 157 3.13 -29.71 -2.80
N PRO A 158 2.63 -30.94 -2.90
CA PRO A 158 2.62 -31.87 -1.77
C PRO A 158 4.04 -32.08 -1.24
N ALA A 159 4.22 -32.05 0.08
CA ALA A 159 5.45 -32.55 0.69
C ALA A 159 5.53 -34.06 0.40
N ALA A 160 6.66 -34.53 -0.15
CA ALA A 160 6.84 -35.96 -0.39
C ALA A 160 6.85 -36.70 0.95
N GLY A 161 5.85 -37.53 1.20
CA GLY A 161 5.72 -38.26 2.47
C GLY A 161 4.30 -38.82 2.68
N THR A 162 4.19 -39.76 3.62
CA THR A 162 2.91 -40.36 4.01
C THR A 162 2.07 -39.33 4.75
N SER A 163 0.95 -38.91 4.16
CA SER A 163 0.01 -37.97 4.79
C SER A 163 -0.60 -38.53 6.09
N GLU A 164 -0.55 -39.86 6.27
CA GLU A 164 -0.94 -40.61 7.47
C GLU A 164 -0.12 -41.90 7.53
N ALA A 165 0.06 -42.52 8.70
CA ALA A 165 0.81 -43.78 8.85
C ALA A 165 0.29 -44.96 7.99
N MET A 166 -0.92 -44.83 7.42
CA MET A 166 -1.55 -45.76 6.48
C MET A 166 -2.05 -45.06 5.18
N GLY A 167 -1.59 -43.83 4.92
CA GLY A 167 -2.04 -43.00 3.80
C GLY A 167 -1.29 -43.25 2.49
N GLU A 168 -1.94 -42.96 1.37
CA GLU A 168 -1.34 -43.03 0.04
C GLU A 168 -0.12 -42.09 -0.06
N VAL A 169 0.99 -42.58 -0.63
CA VAL A 169 2.18 -41.74 -0.87
C VAL A 169 1.84 -40.76 -1.98
N LEU A 170 1.68 -39.49 -1.62
CA LEU A 170 1.43 -38.44 -2.59
C LEU A 170 2.68 -38.23 -3.44
N ALA A 171 2.59 -38.60 -4.73
CA ALA A 171 3.62 -38.27 -5.70
C ALA A 171 3.77 -36.74 -5.78
N TRP A 172 5.01 -36.26 -5.93
CA TRP A 172 5.29 -34.85 -6.12
C TRP A 172 4.54 -34.30 -7.34
N ARG A 173 3.96 -33.10 -7.20
CA ARG A 173 3.29 -32.35 -8.27
C ARG A 173 3.74 -30.89 -8.19
N PRO A 174 3.88 -30.18 -9.33
CA PRO A 174 4.21 -28.75 -9.31
C PRO A 174 3.11 -27.95 -8.58
N PRO A 175 3.44 -26.80 -7.99
CA PRO A 175 2.43 -25.94 -7.39
C PRO A 175 1.56 -25.32 -8.48
N ALA A 176 0.35 -24.92 -8.13
CA ALA A 176 -0.64 -24.35 -9.03
C ALA A 176 -1.20 -23.05 -8.47
N GLU A 177 -1.19 -21.99 -9.27
CA GLU A 177 -1.83 -20.72 -9.00
C GLU A 177 -3.28 -20.76 -9.51
N ASN A 178 -4.23 -20.24 -8.72
CA ASN A 178 -5.67 -20.38 -8.99
C ASN A 178 -6.09 -19.76 -10.34
N ALA A 179 -5.54 -18.58 -10.67
CA ALA A 179 -5.86 -17.82 -11.88
C ALA A 179 -4.78 -17.95 -12.97
N ALA A 180 -4.01 -19.05 -12.98
CA ALA A 180 -2.94 -19.26 -13.96
C ALA A 180 -3.47 -19.38 -15.41
N ASN A 181 -2.97 -18.53 -16.32
CA ASN A 181 -3.34 -18.60 -17.73
C ASN A 181 -2.53 -19.66 -18.52
N ARG A 182 -1.25 -19.86 -18.20
CA ARG A 182 -0.34 -20.84 -18.85
C ARG A 182 0.84 -21.29 -17.99
N HIS A 183 1.32 -20.39 -17.13
CA HIS A 183 2.41 -20.63 -16.19
C HIS A 183 1.90 -20.31 -14.79
N SER A 184 2.42 -21.04 -13.80
CA SER A 184 2.03 -20.87 -12.41
C SER A 184 3.16 -20.18 -11.66
N ILE A 185 2.85 -19.11 -10.94
CA ILE A 185 3.73 -18.53 -9.92
C ILE A 185 3.02 -18.69 -8.58
N PHE A 186 3.53 -19.59 -7.75
CA PHE A 186 2.94 -19.85 -6.43
C PHE A 186 3.62 -19.00 -5.37
N LEU A 187 2.80 -18.31 -4.57
CA LEU A 187 3.23 -17.48 -3.45
C LEU A 187 2.51 -17.90 -2.17
N ASP A 188 3.30 -18.02 -1.10
CA ASP A 188 2.85 -18.01 0.29
C ASP A 188 3.42 -16.76 0.95
N VAL A 189 2.55 -15.85 1.36
CA VAL A 189 2.91 -14.55 1.90
C VAL A 189 2.59 -14.53 3.40
N GLU A 190 3.61 -14.38 4.22
CA GLU A 190 3.45 -14.11 5.65
C GLU A 190 2.93 -12.68 5.81
N LEU A 191 1.78 -12.53 6.47
CA LEU A 191 1.14 -11.25 6.78
C LEU A 191 1.57 -10.74 8.16
N TRP A 192 1.85 -11.67 9.07
CA TRP A 192 2.26 -11.38 10.44
C TRP A 192 2.86 -12.62 11.10
N ASP A 193 3.66 -12.39 12.15
CA ASP A 193 4.07 -13.43 13.10
C ASP A 193 3.66 -13.04 14.52
N GLU A 194 3.60 -14.04 15.42
CA GLU A 194 3.27 -13.85 16.84
C GLU A 194 4.39 -14.30 17.78
N LYS A 195 5.63 -14.44 17.29
CA LYS A 195 6.74 -15.00 18.09
C LYS A 195 7.02 -14.16 19.33
N ASN A 196 6.88 -12.84 19.23
CA ASN A 196 7.08 -11.87 20.31
C ASN A 196 5.86 -10.94 20.47
N GLY A 197 4.66 -11.46 20.23
CA GLY A 197 3.47 -10.65 19.99
C GLY A 197 3.30 -10.33 18.50
N ARG A 198 2.14 -9.74 18.16
CA ARG A 198 1.72 -9.54 16.77
C ARG A 198 2.62 -8.52 16.06
N THR A 199 3.36 -8.99 15.07
CA THR A 199 4.19 -8.14 14.19
C THR A 199 3.72 -8.29 12.76
N TRP A 200 3.36 -7.20 12.10
CA TRP A 200 2.92 -7.21 10.70
C TRP A 200 4.12 -7.24 9.77
N SER A 201 4.00 -7.96 8.66
CA SER A 201 5.04 -8.02 7.65
C SER A 201 5.05 -6.76 6.79
N CYS A 202 6.23 -6.38 6.30
CA CYS A 202 6.40 -5.27 5.37
C CYS A 202 5.46 -5.35 4.13
N PRO A 203 5.33 -6.48 3.39
CA PRO A 203 4.39 -6.55 2.27
C PRO A 203 2.93 -6.34 2.69
N PHE A 204 2.54 -6.72 3.91
CA PHE A 204 1.20 -6.46 4.39
C PHE A 204 0.99 -4.97 4.70
N LEU A 205 1.93 -4.32 5.40
CA LEU A 205 1.86 -2.89 5.68
C LEU A 205 1.93 -2.05 4.39
N ALA A 206 2.76 -2.44 3.42
CA ALA A 206 2.79 -1.83 2.10
C ALA A 206 1.46 -2.00 1.34
N SER A 207 0.73 -3.10 1.55
CA SER A 207 -0.62 -3.26 1.00
C SER A 207 -1.62 -2.30 1.65
N VAL A 208 -1.56 -2.12 2.98
CA VAL A 208 -2.36 -1.11 3.67
C VAL A 208 -2.01 0.29 3.16
N TRP A 209 -0.73 0.57 2.94
CA TRP A 209 -0.26 1.85 2.39
C TRP A 209 -0.86 2.14 1.00
N GLN A 210 -0.87 1.15 0.10
CA GLN A 210 -1.52 1.32 -1.21
C GLN A 210 -3.03 1.59 -1.06
N LEU A 211 -3.72 0.90 -0.15
CA LEU A 211 -5.16 1.14 0.10
C LEU A 211 -5.42 2.55 0.67
N LEU A 212 -4.54 3.07 1.53
CA LEU A 212 -4.60 4.44 2.04
C LEU A 212 -4.43 5.46 0.92
N ARG A 213 -3.39 5.30 0.09
CA ARG A 213 -3.13 6.17 -1.08
C ARG A 213 -4.25 6.10 -2.11
N LEU A 214 -4.91 4.95 -2.28
CA LEU A 214 -6.09 4.81 -3.13
C LEU A 214 -7.38 5.34 -2.48
N GLY A 215 -7.35 5.70 -1.19
CA GLY A 215 -8.52 6.17 -0.44
C GLY A 215 -9.59 5.09 -0.20
N MET A 216 -9.19 3.81 -0.19
CA MET A 216 -10.07 2.64 -0.16
C MET A 216 -10.45 2.17 1.25
N LEU A 217 -9.93 2.82 2.30
CA LEU A 217 -10.20 2.45 3.69
C LEU A 217 -11.16 3.43 4.37
N ARG A 218 -12.12 2.88 5.11
CA ARG A 218 -12.99 3.60 6.05
C ARG A 218 -13.18 2.76 7.29
N HIS A 219 -13.32 3.43 8.44
CA HIS A 219 -13.64 2.78 9.70
C HIS A 219 -15.00 3.27 10.18
N PHE A 220 -16.01 2.39 10.11
CA PHE A 220 -17.42 2.74 10.34
C PHE A 220 -17.86 3.96 9.52
N GLY A 221 -17.51 3.96 8.23
CA GLY A 221 -17.79 5.07 7.32
C GLY A 221 -16.89 6.30 7.47
N ARG A 222 -16.08 6.42 8.52
CA ARG A 222 -15.18 7.57 8.73
C ARG A 222 -13.85 7.41 8.00
N ARG A 223 -13.26 8.54 7.60
CA ARG A 223 -11.90 8.57 7.04
C ARG A 223 -10.87 8.09 8.08
N VAL A 224 -9.77 7.56 7.58
CA VAL A 224 -8.65 7.05 8.37
C VAL A 224 -7.34 7.57 7.79
N ALA A 225 -6.30 7.65 8.63
CA ALA A 225 -5.00 8.23 8.32
C ALA A 225 -5.12 9.61 7.66
N VAL A 226 -5.96 10.47 8.23
CA VAL A 226 -6.21 11.81 7.67
C VAL A 226 -4.93 12.64 7.75
N PRO A 227 -4.38 13.13 6.62
CA PRO A 227 -3.13 13.88 6.63
C PRO A 227 -3.23 15.12 7.52
N GLN A 228 -2.25 15.28 8.43
CA GLN A 228 -2.13 16.44 9.32
C GLN A 228 -0.99 17.35 8.84
N PRO A 229 -1.07 18.67 9.02
CA PRO A 229 0.01 19.57 8.64
C PRO A 229 1.30 19.24 9.40
N TRP A 230 2.45 19.52 8.78
CA TRP A 230 3.73 19.52 9.47
C TRP A 230 3.67 20.49 10.67
N PRO A 231 3.99 20.02 11.89
CA PRO A 231 3.88 20.85 13.08
C PRO A 231 4.90 21.99 13.07
N ASP A 232 4.50 23.16 13.58
CA ASP A 232 5.39 24.32 13.74
C ASP A 232 6.64 23.99 14.58
N GLU A 233 6.45 23.14 15.60
CA GLU A 233 7.54 22.56 16.39
C GLU A 233 7.57 21.03 16.18
N PRO A 234 8.46 20.53 15.31
CA PRO A 234 8.59 19.10 15.05
C PRO A 234 9.02 18.32 16.30
N PRO A 235 8.46 17.12 16.54
CA PRO A 235 8.83 16.30 17.69
C PRO A 235 10.25 15.73 17.55
N GLU A 236 10.76 15.19 18.64
CA GLU A 236 12.04 14.46 18.62
C GLU A 236 11.88 12.98 18.24
N GLY A 237 10.71 12.40 18.48
CA GLY A 237 10.39 11.01 18.14
C GLY A 237 9.56 10.87 16.88
N TRP A 238 9.92 9.92 16.01
CA TRP A 238 9.10 9.52 14.86
C TRP A 238 7.69 9.09 15.26
N HIS A 239 7.54 8.40 16.39
CA HIS A 239 6.25 7.93 16.90
C HIS A 239 5.25 9.04 17.24
N GLU A 240 5.73 10.26 17.47
CA GLU A 240 4.93 11.44 17.80
C GLU A 240 4.39 12.13 16.54
N LEU A 241 4.96 11.85 15.37
CA LEU A 241 4.42 12.38 14.11
C LEU A 241 3.08 11.71 13.77
N PRO A 242 2.17 12.43 13.10
CA PRO A 242 0.99 11.84 12.47
C PRO A 242 1.36 10.66 11.55
N ALA A 243 0.43 9.72 11.36
CA ALA A 243 0.62 8.59 10.44
C ALA A 243 0.93 9.07 9.00
N VAL A 244 0.24 10.14 8.57
CA VAL A 244 0.53 10.87 7.33
C VAL A 244 0.64 12.35 7.67
N THR A 245 1.79 12.93 7.35
CA THR A 245 2.08 14.35 7.56
C THR A 245 2.14 15.06 6.21
N ARG A 246 1.40 16.15 6.06
CA ARG A 246 1.41 17.03 4.89
C ARG A 246 2.52 18.07 5.06
N LEU A 247 3.51 18.01 4.20
CA LEU A 247 4.68 18.90 4.19
C LEU A 247 4.46 20.16 3.35
N SER A 248 3.46 20.16 2.45
CA SER A 248 3.14 21.27 1.57
C SER A 248 1.66 21.66 1.67
N ASP A 249 1.37 22.95 1.88
CA ASP A 249 -0.01 23.46 1.90
C ASP A 249 -0.66 23.54 0.51
N SER A 250 0.15 23.53 -0.55
CA SER A 250 -0.33 23.49 -1.94
C SER A 250 -0.48 22.07 -2.50
N ALA A 251 -0.24 21.05 -1.67
CA ALA A 251 -0.34 19.64 -2.05
C ALA A 251 -1.69 19.31 -2.70
N ALA A 252 -1.64 18.59 -3.82
CA ALA A 252 -2.81 17.90 -4.33
C ALA A 252 -3.31 16.88 -3.29
N PRO A 253 -4.58 16.45 -3.33
CA PRO A 253 -5.10 15.53 -2.33
C PRO A 253 -4.26 14.25 -2.16
N PHE A 254 -4.13 13.80 -0.91
CA PHE A 254 -3.38 12.59 -0.56
C PHE A 254 -3.88 11.34 -1.29
N CYS A 255 -5.19 11.09 -1.24
CA CYS A 255 -5.77 9.96 -1.96
C CYS A 255 -5.76 10.22 -3.47
N ALA A 256 -5.53 9.19 -4.28
CA ALA A 256 -5.48 9.26 -5.72
C ALA A 256 -6.20 8.08 -6.38
N TYR A 257 -6.63 8.27 -7.64
CA TYR A 257 -7.23 7.18 -8.42
C TYR A 257 -6.25 6.07 -8.77
N ARG A 258 -4.97 6.43 -8.95
CA ARG A 258 -3.87 5.51 -9.24
C ARG A 258 -2.64 5.88 -8.42
N THR A 259 -1.80 4.90 -8.16
CA THR A 259 -0.51 5.07 -7.49
C THR A 259 0.61 4.65 -8.41
N PHE A 260 1.75 5.32 -8.28
CA PHE A 260 3.01 4.96 -8.91
C PHE A 260 4.10 5.01 -7.85
N SER A 261 4.97 4.00 -7.79
CA SER A 261 6.09 3.97 -6.84
C SER A 261 7.42 3.73 -7.57
N VAL A 262 8.42 4.55 -7.29
CA VAL A 262 9.79 4.34 -7.77
C VAL A 262 10.58 3.66 -6.67
N LEU A 263 10.94 2.40 -6.88
CA LEU A 263 11.52 1.55 -5.85
C LEU A 263 12.82 0.90 -6.32
N ALA A 264 13.70 0.55 -5.38
CA ALA A 264 14.86 -0.27 -5.70
C ALA A 264 14.43 -1.68 -6.15
N THR A 265 15.16 -2.31 -7.08
CA THR A 265 14.86 -3.67 -7.57
C THR A 265 14.74 -4.73 -6.48
N ARG A 266 15.40 -4.54 -5.32
CA ARG A 266 15.28 -5.42 -4.16
C ARG A 266 13.85 -5.54 -3.62
N PHE A 267 12.97 -4.57 -3.90
CA PHE A 267 11.56 -4.60 -3.50
C PHE A 267 10.67 -5.44 -4.41
N LEU A 268 11.17 -5.93 -5.55
CA LEU A 268 10.35 -6.69 -6.50
C LEU A 268 9.61 -7.89 -5.86
N PRO A 269 10.24 -8.73 -5.00
CA PRO A 269 9.52 -9.79 -4.30
C PRO A 269 8.45 -9.27 -3.32
N ILE A 270 8.73 -8.17 -2.63
CA ILE A 270 7.80 -7.52 -1.69
C ILE A 270 6.59 -6.99 -2.46
N GLU A 271 6.79 -6.28 -3.56
CA GLU A 271 5.68 -5.73 -4.35
C GLU A 271 4.89 -6.80 -5.09
N HIS A 272 5.50 -7.95 -5.42
CA HIS A 272 4.73 -9.10 -5.90
C HIS A 272 3.79 -9.62 -4.80
N ALA A 273 4.27 -9.72 -3.55
CA ALA A 273 3.44 -10.07 -2.42
C ALA A 273 2.33 -9.02 -2.17
N VAL A 274 2.64 -7.72 -2.29
CA VAL A 274 1.64 -6.63 -2.20
C VAL A 274 0.53 -6.82 -3.23
N ARG A 275 0.86 -7.06 -4.50
CA ARG A 275 -0.14 -7.29 -5.55
C ARG A 275 -1.02 -8.51 -5.24
N ASN A 276 -0.43 -9.60 -4.74
CA ASN A 276 -1.19 -10.78 -4.33
C ASN A 276 -2.12 -10.51 -3.12
N ILE A 277 -1.69 -9.70 -2.17
CA ILE A 277 -2.55 -9.30 -1.05
C ILE A 277 -3.71 -8.44 -1.56
N LEU A 278 -3.42 -7.41 -2.36
CA LEU A 278 -4.42 -6.49 -2.88
C LEU A 278 -5.48 -7.17 -3.77
N SER A 279 -5.14 -8.23 -4.50
CA SER A 279 -6.11 -9.00 -5.27
C SER A 279 -7.10 -9.79 -4.40
N GLN A 280 -6.79 -9.96 -3.12
CA GLN A 280 -7.62 -10.70 -2.16
C GLN A 280 -8.26 -9.77 -1.10
N VAL A 281 -8.09 -8.45 -1.20
CA VAL A 281 -8.75 -7.47 -0.31
C VAL A 281 -10.08 -7.03 -0.91
N THR A 282 -11.17 -7.20 -0.14
CA THR A 282 -12.47 -6.64 -0.50
C THR A 282 -12.63 -5.20 0.02
N VAL A 283 -13.03 -4.28 -0.85
CA VAL A 283 -13.36 -2.89 -0.49
C VAL A 283 -14.86 -2.76 -0.25
N GLU A 284 -15.23 -1.92 0.72
CA GLU A 284 -16.63 -1.58 0.99
C GLU A 284 -17.28 -0.95 -0.25
N GLU A 285 -18.43 -1.47 -0.67
CA GLU A 285 -19.14 -1.02 -1.88
C GLU A 285 -19.37 0.51 -1.92
N PRO A 286 -19.79 1.18 -0.83
CA PRO A 286 -19.93 2.65 -0.84
C PRO A 286 -18.61 3.39 -1.14
N VAL A 287 -17.48 2.86 -0.69
CA VAL A 287 -16.15 3.46 -0.92
C VAL A 287 -15.73 3.28 -2.38
N ALA A 288 -15.88 2.07 -2.93
CA ALA A 288 -15.58 1.78 -4.32
C ALA A 288 -16.45 2.62 -5.27
N LYS A 289 -17.75 2.72 -4.97
CA LYS A 289 -18.70 3.54 -5.72
C LYS A 289 -18.34 5.02 -5.72
N GLN A 290 -17.95 5.58 -4.56
CA GLN A 290 -17.50 6.98 -4.48
C GLN A 290 -16.31 7.27 -5.39
N ALA A 291 -15.30 6.39 -5.44
CA ALA A 291 -14.15 6.57 -6.31
C ALA A 291 -14.53 6.46 -7.80
N LEU A 292 -15.42 5.51 -8.15
CA LEU A 292 -15.90 5.33 -9.52
C LEU A 292 -16.73 6.52 -10.01
N GLU A 293 -17.69 6.99 -9.21
CA GLU A 293 -18.54 8.13 -9.57
C GLU A 293 -17.70 9.40 -9.76
N ARG A 294 -16.70 9.61 -8.89
CA ARG A 294 -15.85 10.81 -8.95
C ARG A 294 -14.89 10.79 -10.12
N SER A 295 -14.23 9.65 -10.37
CA SER A 295 -13.36 9.49 -11.55
C SER A 295 -14.16 9.65 -12.84
N GLY A 296 -15.37 9.07 -12.92
CA GLY A 296 -16.28 9.24 -14.04
C GLY A 296 -16.72 10.70 -14.27
N ALA A 297 -17.03 11.43 -13.20
CA ALA A 297 -17.36 12.85 -13.27
C ALA A 297 -16.19 13.72 -13.77
N GLU A 298 -14.95 13.26 -13.57
CA GLU A 298 -13.73 13.90 -14.05
C GLU A 298 -13.27 13.38 -15.43
N GLY A 299 -14.00 12.42 -16.02
CA GLY A 299 -13.65 11.81 -17.31
C GLY A 299 -12.45 10.86 -17.25
N VAL A 300 -12.06 10.41 -16.05
CA VAL A 300 -10.92 9.52 -15.83
C VAL A 300 -11.39 8.07 -15.77
N TYR A 301 -10.77 7.21 -16.57
CA TYR A 301 -10.98 5.76 -16.44
C TYR A 301 -10.33 5.24 -15.15
N LEU A 302 -11.11 4.55 -14.32
CA LEU A 302 -10.66 3.88 -13.12
C LEU A 302 -10.72 2.37 -13.32
N PRO A 303 -9.57 1.65 -13.35
CA PRO A 303 -9.57 0.19 -13.41
C PRO A 303 -10.42 -0.42 -12.27
N PRO A 304 -11.24 -1.45 -12.54
CA PRO A 304 -12.08 -2.05 -11.51
C PRO A 304 -11.23 -2.70 -10.40
N GLU A 305 -10.19 -3.44 -10.80
CA GLU A 305 -9.28 -4.13 -9.89
C GLU A 305 -8.31 -3.16 -9.20
N LEU A 306 -8.10 -3.33 -7.90
CA LEU A 306 -7.16 -2.51 -7.12
C LEU A 306 -5.73 -2.63 -7.65
N VAL A 307 -5.31 -3.84 -8.00
CA VAL A 307 -3.96 -4.14 -8.48
C VAL A 307 -3.61 -3.42 -9.79
N ASP A 308 -4.62 -3.07 -10.60
CA ASP A 308 -4.44 -2.35 -11.87
C ASP A 308 -4.35 -0.82 -11.67
N ARG A 309 -4.63 -0.36 -10.45
CA ARG A 309 -4.45 1.04 -10.02
C ARG A 309 -3.05 1.30 -9.45
N VAL A 310 -2.26 0.25 -9.20
CA VAL A 310 -0.93 0.32 -8.59
C VAL A 310 0.15 0.01 -9.63
N GLU A 311 1.06 0.95 -9.83
CA GLU A 311 2.15 0.89 -10.80
C GLU A 311 3.52 1.09 -10.15
N TYR A 312 4.57 0.58 -10.82
CA TYR A 312 5.93 0.61 -10.29
C TYR A 312 6.96 0.93 -11.38
N ALA A 313 8.03 1.61 -10.98
CA ALA A 313 9.32 1.57 -11.67
C ALA A 313 10.37 1.01 -10.71
N PHE A 314 10.92 -0.15 -11.06
CA PHE A 314 12.04 -0.73 -10.32
C PHE A 314 13.36 -0.27 -10.93
N ILE A 315 14.16 0.43 -10.13
CA ILE A 315 15.46 0.95 -10.52
C ILE A 315 16.55 0.20 -9.76
N ASN A 316 17.61 -0.21 -10.46
CA ASN A 316 18.78 -0.70 -9.76
C ASN A 316 19.46 0.49 -9.07
N PRO A 317 19.90 0.34 -7.80
CA PRO A 317 20.97 1.20 -7.33
C PRO A 317 22.14 0.96 -8.29
N GLY A 318 22.51 1.97 -9.08
CA GLY A 318 23.67 1.86 -9.95
C GLY A 318 24.86 1.40 -9.12
N ALA A 319 25.71 0.55 -9.70
CA ALA A 319 26.90 0.00 -9.05
C ALA A 319 27.76 1.10 -8.39
N LEU A 320 27.57 1.28 -7.09
CA LEU A 320 28.44 1.99 -6.15
C LEU A 320 28.42 1.08 -4.91
N SER A 321 29.17 -0.02 -4.85
CA SER A 321 30.63 -0.12 -4.80
C SER A 321 31.11 -1.53 -5.24
N PRO A 322 32.42 -1.75 -5.48
CA PRO A 322 32.99 -3.11 -5.51
C PRO A 322 32.79 -3.89 -4.21
#